data_AF-V4H9Z0-F1
#
_entry.id   AF-V4H9Z0-F1
#
_cell.length_a   1.000
_cell.length_b   1.000
_cell.length_c   1.000
_cell.angle_alpha   90.00
_cell.angle_beta   90.00
_cell.angle_gamma   90.00
#
_symmetry.space_group_name_H-M   'P 1'
#
loop_
_entity.id
_entity.type
_entity.pdbx_description
1 polymer ?
#
loop_
_entity_poly.entity_id
_entity_poly.type
_entity_poly.pdbx_seq_one_letter_code
_entity_poly.pdbx_strand_id
1 'polypeptide(L)' 'MSDRRRLPVVLVPNFFVCEACGTVHAAPERPPACGDCGADALRPLSRGSDADAGAYFSASLRES' A
#
# COMPACT_ATOMS: atom_id res chain seq x y z
N MET A 1 -29.95 -23.60 0.29
CA MET A 1 -28.54 -23.57 -0.17
C MET A 1 -27.94 -22.23 0.21
N SER A 2 -26.97 -22.18 1.12
CA SER A 2 -26.37 -20.93 1.58
C SER A 2 -25.40 -20.37 0.53
N ASP A 3 -25.76 -19.22 -0.02
CA ASP A 3 -24.94 -18.40 -0.90
C ASP A 3 -23.72 -17.87 -0.12
N ARG A 4 -22.60 -18.62 -0.20
CA ARG A 4 -21.29 -18.13 0.25
C ARG A 4 -20.83 -17.08 -0.74
N ARG A 5 -21.21 -15.82 -0.52
CA ARG A 5 -20.62 -14.69 -1.23
C ARG A 5 -19.11 -14.75 -1.05
N ARG A 6 -18.40 -15.26 -2.07
CA ARG A 6 -16.96 -15.07 -2.21
C ARG A 6 -16.79 -13.58 -2.47
N LEU A 7 -16.50 -12.84 -1.41
CA LEU A 7 -15.97 -11.49 -1.58
C LEU A 7 -14.74 -11.60 -2.47
N PRO A 8 -14.60 -10.77 -3.51
CA PRO A 8 -13.40 -10.75 -4.30
C PRO A 8 -12.22 -10.49 -3.37
N VAL A 9 -11.20 -11.35 -3.42
CA VAL A 9 -9.92 -11.07 -2.76
C VAL A 9 -9.32 -9.89 -3.50
N VAL A 10 -9.57 -8.69 -3.00
CA VAL A 10 -8.88 -7.49 -3.48
C VAL A 10 -7.44 -7.63 -3.00
N LEU A 11 -6.53 -7.98 -3.90
CA LEU A 11 -5.10 -7.94 -3.66
C LEU A 11 -4.71 -6.47 -3.50
N VAL A 12 -4.74 -6.00 -2.26
CA VAL A 12 -4.32 -4.66 -1.91
C VAL A 12 -2.78 -4.63 -2.02
N PRO A 13 -2.20 -3.82 -2.92
CA PRO A 13 -0.75 -3.74 -3.02
C PRO A 13 -0.17 -3.12 -1.75
N ASN A 14 0.93 -3.68 -1.28
CA ASN A 14 1.78 -3.05 -0.28
C ASN A 14 2.65 -1.99 -0.98
N PHE A 15 3.04 -0.97 -0.23
CA PHE A 15 3.94 0.07 -0.73
C PHE A 15 5.28 -0.04 -0.02
N PHE A 16 6.37 0.14 -0.76
CA PHE A 16 7.73 0.10 -0.23
C PHE A 16 8.49 1.33 -0.70
N VAL A 17 9.14 2.05 0.21
CA VAL A 17 9.99 3.19 -0.12
C VAL A 17 11.45 2.77 -0.07
N CYS A 18 12.25 3.21 -1.04
CA CYS A 18 13.69 3.06 -0.99
C CYS A 18 14.30 4.20 -0.16
N GLU A 19 14.98 3.88 0.94
CA GLU A 19 15.63 4.86 1.80
C GLU A 19 16.87 5.51 1.13
N ALA A 20 17.39 4.91 0.05
CA ALA A 20 18.57 5.41 -0.64
C ALA A 20 18.25 6.48 -1.70
N CYS A 21 17.16 6.32 -2.46
CA CYS A 21 16.77 7.25 -3.53
C CYS A 21 15.36 7.85 -3.39
N GLY A 22 14.56 7.39 -2.42
CA GLY A 22 13.20 7.86 -2.18
C GLY A 22 12.13 7.24 -3.09
N THR A 23 12.50 6.36 -4.03
CA THR A 23 11.54 5.74 -4.96
C THR A 23 10.54 4.84 -4.23
N VAL A 24 9.25 4.98 -4.59
CA VAL A 24 8.15 4.19 -4.03
C VAL A 24 7.73 3.09 -5.01
N HIS A 25 7.65 1.85 -4.50
CA HIS A 25 7.25 0.66 -5.25
C HIS A 25 5.92 0.12 -4.71
N ALA A 26 4.97 -0.12 -5.61
CA ALA A 26 3.73 -0.83 -5.30
C ALA A 26 3.88 -2.31 -5.67
N ALA A 27 3.92 -3.19 -4.67
CA ALA A 27 4.12 -4.62 -4.87
C ALA A 27 3.35 -5.44 -3.81
N PRO A 28 2.88 -6.65 -4.13
CA PRO A 28 2.22 -7.50 -3.15
C PRO A 28 3.18 -7.92 -2.01
N GLU A 29 4.46 -8.08 -2.32
CA GLU A 29 5.52 -8.47 -1.38
C GLU A 29 6.75 -7.56 -1.53
N ARG A 30 7.63 -7.55 -0.51
CA ARG A 30 8.82 -6.68 -0.49
C ARG A 30 9.76 -7.07 -1.64
N PRO A 31 10.09 -6.16 -2.57
CA PRO A 31 11.09 -6.44 -3.59
C PRO A 31 12.48 -6.67 -2.95
N PRO A 32 13.33 -7.52 -3.56
CA PRO A 32 14.68 -7.79 -3.04
C PRO A 32 15.63 -6.60 -3.21
N ALA A 33 15.38 -5.70 -4.16
CA ALA A 33 16.17 -4.50 -4.40
C ALA A 33 15.32 -3.40 -5.04
N CYS A 34 15.75 -2.15 -4.87
CA CYS A 34 15.14 -1.02 -5.56
C CYS A 34 15.36 -1.15 -7.07
N GLY A 35 14.28 -1.11 -7.85
CA GLY A 35 14.35 -1.18 -9.32
C GLY A 35 14.97 0.06 -9.97
N ASP A 36 15.15 1.15 -9.23
CA ASP A 36 15.70 2.41 -9.72
C ASP A 36 17.21 2.54 -9.42
N CYS A 37 17.62 2.35 -8.16
CA CYS A 37 19.03 2.51 -7.75
C CYS A 37 19.76 1.19 -7.45
N GLY A 38 19.07 0.05 -7.38
CA GLY A 38 19.65 -1.25 -7.05
C GLY A 38 19.93 -1.50 -5.57
N ALA A 39 19.66 -0.56 -4.68
CA ALA A 39 19.91 -0.72 -3.24
C ALA A 39 18.90 -1.67 -2.58
N ASP A 40 19.35 -2.51 -1.62
CA ASP A 40 18.50 -3.29 -0.71
C ASP A 40 18.09 -2.46 0.53
N ALA A 41 17.62 -1.24 0.29
CA ALA A 41 17.21 -0.30 1.34
C ALA A 41 15.69 -0.04 1.29
N LEU A 42 14.90 -1.06 0.98
CA LEU A 42 13.44 -0.93 0.87
C LEU A 42 12.74 -1.12 2.23
N ARG A 43 11.93 -0.15 2.64
CA ARG A 43 11.09 -0.14 3.85
C ARG A 43 9.60 -0.21 3.49
N PRO A 44 8.77 -1.01 4.17
CA PRO A 44 7.32 -1.00 3.95
C PRO A 44 6.71 0.31 4.46
N LEU A 45 5.86 0.92 3.66
CA LEU A 45 4.96 2.00 4.05
C LEU A 45 3.68 1.36 4.62
N SER A 46 3.56 1.34 5.95
CA SER A 46 2.38 0.82 6.61
C SER A 46 1.15 1.68 6.29
N ARG A 47 0.07 1.04 5.83
CA ARG A 47 -1.25 1.65 5.51
C ARG A 47 -1.98 2.32 6.70
N GLY A 48 -1.34 2.46 7.86
CA GLY A 48 -1.97 2.95 9.10
C GLY A 48 -1.19 4.03 9.85
N SER A 49 -0.10 4.56 9.29
CA SER A 49 0.69 5.59 9.95
C SER A 49 0.50 6.99 9.37
N ASP A 50 -0.35 7.12 8.35
CA ASP A 50 -0.72 8.42 7.82
C ASP A 50 -2.08 8.79 8.38
N ALA A 51 -2.07 9.43 9.56
CA ALA A 51 -3.24 10.09 10.12
C ALA A 51 -3.84 11.12 9.13
N ASP A 52 -3.09 11.51 8.09
CA ASP A 52 -3.45 12.49 7.08
C ASP A 52 -4.26 11.88 5.90
N ALA A 53 -3.84 10.76 5.32
CA ALA A 53 -4.54 10.10 4.21
C ALA A 53 -5.91 9.59 4.65
N GLY A 54 -6.03 9.07 5.88
CA GLY A 54 -7.31 8.70 6.47
C GLY A 54 -8.29 9.88 6.52
N ALA A 55 -7.80 11.08 6.81
CA ALA A 55 -8.62 12.30 6.86
C ALA A 55 -9.15 12.68 5.47
N TYR A 56 -8.33 12.53 4.42
CA TYR A 56 -8.75 12.80 3.04
C TYR A 56 -9.92 11.91 2.61
N PHE A 57 -9.87 10.60 2.89
CA PHE A 57 -10.96 9.69 2.53
C PHE A 57 -12.20 9.85 3.42
N SER A 58 -12.03 10.25 4.68
CA SER A 58 -13.12 10.46 5.63
C SER A 58 -13.98 11.69 5.30
N ALA A 59 -13.38 12.71 4.69
CA ALA A 59 -14.10 13.90 4.23
C ALA A 59 -15.09 13.55 3.11
N SER A 60 -14.68 12.71 2.15
CA SER A 60 -15.53 12.33 1.01
C SER A 60 -16.68 11.38 1.35
N LEU A 61 -16.64 10.68 2.49
CA LEU A 61 -17.69 9.72 2.90
C LEU A 61 -18.85 10.35 3.68
N ARG A 62 -18.79 11.66 3.97
CA ARG A 62 -19.87 12.39 4.67
C ARG A 62 -20.94 12.97 3.74
N GLU A 63 -20.75 12.91 2.43
CA GLU A 63 -21.67 13.42 1.40
C GLU A 63 -22.44 12.28 0.71
N SER A 64 -23.17 11.46 1.47
CA SER A 64 -24.14 10.48 0.93
C SER A 64 -25.47 10.51 1.66
#